data_AF-W7TZ38-F1
#
_entry.id   AF-W7TZ38-F1
#
_cell.length_a   1.000
_cell.length_b   1.000
_cell.length_c   1.000
_cell.angle_alpha   90.00
_cell.angle_beta   90.00
_cell.angle_gamma   90.00
#
_symmetry.space_group_name_H-M   'P 1'
#
loop_
_entity.id
_entity.type
_entity.pdbx_description
1 polymer ?
#
loop_
_entity_poly.entity_id
_entity_poly.type
_entity_poly.pdbx_seq_one_letter_code
_entity_poly.pdbx_strand_id
1 'polypeptide(L)'
;ARTLSAFHHLLPLLQPFRLPLLRAGQAALLLALWLLLLPLLVGLLFELAVILPARVPVDETPLIPLYEAWVLGLVFLKISVRCLLLGLLGNDHPWKRKFERVGANGFWNLDFTWTLRHVVLPVLCLFLSLLLPPYFFSKSVERLGYLYLRHVVLPAPSPPPFPASSPASSFASWLLPGMRKNRSGMPMSASSFT
;
A
#
# COMPACT_ATOMS: atom_id res chain seq x y z
N ALA A 1 14.45 31.49 -42.96
CA ALA A 1 14.93 30.68 -44.10
C ALA A 1 16.37 30.17 -43.92
N ARG A 2 17.38 31.04 -43.70
CA ARG A 2 18.81 30.64 -43.60
C ARG A 2 19.18 29.74 -42.41
N THR A 3 18.46 29.82 -41.30
CA THR A 3 18.68 28.98 -40.12
C THR A 3 18.21 27.54 -40.33
N LEU A 4 17.18 27.33 -41.15
CA LEU A 4 16.59 26.03 -41.45
C LEU A 4 17.46 25.24 -42.46
N SER A 5 18.14 25.93 -43.38
CA SER A 5 19.13 25.32 -44.29
C SER A 5 20.42 24.94 -43.58
N ALA A 6 20.89 25.75 -42.63
CA ALA A 6 22.04 25.42 -41.79
C ALA A 6 21.76 24.20 -40.90
N PHE A 7 20.55 24.09 -40.36
CA PHE A 7 20.12 22.94 -39.56
C PHE A 7 20.11 21.63 -40.37
N HIS A 8 19.64 21.66 -41.63
CA HIS A 8 19.66 20.49 -42.51
C HIS A 8 21.08 20.03 -42.85
N HIS A 9 22.04 20.96 -42.96
CA HIS A 9 23.47 20.66 -43.17
C HIS A 9 24.22 20.20 -41.91
N LEU A 10 23.80 20.63 -40.72
CA LEU A 10 24.40 20.20 -39.44
C LEU A 10 23.85 18.85 -38.94
N LEU A 11 22.64 18.47 -39.37
CA LEU A 11 22.01 17.19 -39.04
C LEU A 11 22.88 15.94 -39.35
N PRO A 12 23.53 15.81 -40.53
CA PRO A 12 24.45 14.70 -40.82
C PRO A 12 25.69 14.66 -39.92
N LEU A 13 26.15 15.81 -39.40
CA LEU A 13 27.30 15.87 -38.49
C LEU A 13 26.97 15.35 -37.08
N LEU A 14 25.70 15.45 -36.67
CA LEU A 14 25.23 14.91 -35.38
C LEU A 14 24.72 13.46 -35.47
N GLN A 15 24.40 12.96 -36.67
CA GLN A 15 23.96 11.57 -36.89
C GLN A 15 24.88 10.49 -36.30
N PRO A 16 26.23 10.55 -36.38
CA PRO A 16 27.09 9.51 -35.82
C PRO A 16 26.95 9.37 -34.29
N PHE A 17 26.52 10.44 -33.60
CA PHE A 17 26.38 10.45 -32.14
C PHE A 17 24.97 10.07 -31.65
N ARG A 18 23.93 10.26 -32.49
CA ARG A 18 22.54 10.04 -32.06
C ARG A 18 22.23 8.58 -31.75
N LEU A 19 22.67 7.64 -32.58
CA LEU A 19 22.42 6.21 -32.37
C LEU A 19 23.13 5.63 -31.13
N PRO A 20 24.43 5.86 -30.89
CA PRO A 20 25.10 5.35 -29.69
C PRO A 20 24.55 5.97 -28.41
N LEU A 21 24.18 7.27 -28.43
CA LEU A 21 23.58 7.94 -27.26
C LEU A 21 22.23 7.33 -26.88
N LEU A 22 21.36 7.06 -27.87
CA LEU A 22 20.07 6.41 -27.64
C LEU A 22 20.24 4.99 -27.11
N ARG A 23 21.16 4.20 -27.69
CA ARG A 23 21.45 2.84 -27.23
C ARG A 23 22.01 2.83 -25.80
N ALA A 24 22.91 3.75 -25.48
CA ALA A 24 23.44 3.91 -24.13
C ALA A 24 22.33 4.26 -23.13
N GLY A 25 21.42 5.16 -23.50
CA GLY A 25 20.26 5.50 -22.67
C GLY A 25 19.33 4.30 -22.42
N GLN A 26 19.05 3.50 -23.45
CA GLN A 26 18.24 2.29 -23.32
C GLN A 26 18.91 1.23 -22.43
N ALA A 27 20.22 1.02 -22.59
CA ALA A 27 20.99 0.10 -21.76
C ALA A 27 21.03 0.58 -20.30
N ALA A 28 21.23 1.88 -20.07
CA ALA A 28 21.20 2.47 -18.73
C ALA A 28 19.82 2.32 -18.07
N LEU A 29 18.74 2.55 -18.82
CA LEU A 29 17.38 2.35 -18.32
C LEU A 29 17.13 0.88 -17.97
N LEU A 30 17.57 -0.04 -18.82
CA LEU A 30 17.44 -1.47 -18.55
C LEU A 30 18.21 -1.88 -17.30
N LEU A 31 19.44 -1.40 -17.14
CA LEU A 31 20.27 -1.62 -15.95
C LEU A 31 19.63 -1.05 -14.69
N ALA A 32 19.11 0.18 -14.75
CA ALA A 32 18.40 0.79 -13.63
C ALA A 32 17.16 -0.04 -13.24
N LEU A 33 16.39 -0.51 -14.23
CA LEU A 33 15.24 -1.38 -14.00
C LEU A 33 15.63 -2.70 -13.35
N TRP A 34 16.78 -3.26 -13.74
CA TRP A 34 17.31 -4.53 -13.25
C TRP A 34 17.97 -4.45 -11.87
N LEU A 35 18.61 -3.32 -11.53
CA LEU A 35 19.35 -3.13 -10.30
C LEU A 35 18.55 -2.41 -9.21
N LEU A 36 17.59 -1.56 -9.60
CA LEU A 36 16.71 -0.87 -8.65
C LEU A 36 15.34 -1.55 -8.61
N LEU A 37 14.58 -1.53 -9.71
CA LEU A 37 13.16 -1.89 -9.65
C LEU A 37 12.92 -3.37 -9.32
N LEU A 38 13.58 -4.27 -10.04
CA LEU A 38 13.44 -5.72 -9.84
C LEU A 38 13.80 -6.14 -8.40
N PRO A 39 15.00 -5.80 -7.87
CA PRO A 39 15.38 -6.13 -6.51
C PRO A 39 14.45 -5.50 -5.48
N LEU A 40 14.06 -4.24 -5.67
CA LEU A 40 13.15 -3.56 -4.75
C LEU A 40 11.78 -4.27 -4.69
N LEU A 41 11.24 -4.70 -5.82
CA LEU A 41 9.94 -5.38 -5.87
C LEU A 41 9.98 -6.77 -5.21
N VAL A 42 11.05 -7.53 -5.48
CA VAL A 42 11.29 -8.84 -4.85
C VAL A 42 11.50 -8.71 -3.35
N GLY A 43 12.35 -7.76 -2.96
CA GLY A 43 12.64 -7.43 -1.59
C GLY A 43 11.41 -7.07 -0.81
N LEU A 44 10.59 -6.15 -1.36
CA LEU A 44 9.33 -5.73 -0.77
C LEU A 44 8.33 -6.90 -0.66
N LEU A 45 8.28 -7.80 -1.63
CA LEU A 45 7.46 -9.01 -1.53
C LEU A 45 7.88 -9.88 -0.35
N PHE A 46 9.17 -10.18 -0.19
CA PHE A 46 9.65 -11.00 0.92
C PHE A 46 9.45 -10.31 2.27
N GLU A 47 9.80 -9.04 2.34
CA GLU A 47 9.58 -8.16 3.47
C GLU A 47 8.13 -8.20 3.93
N LEU A 48 7.17 -8.06 3.01
CA LEU A 48 5.74 -8.02 3.30
C LEU A 48 5.16 -9.42 3.60
N ALA A 49 5.57 -10.44 2.84
CA ALA A 49 4.98 -11.77 2.91
C ALA A 49 5.54 -12.66 4.02
N VAL A 50 6.84 -12.54 4.32
CA VAL A 50 7.53 -13.41 5.27
C VAL A 50 7.87 -12.65 6.53
N ILE A 51 8.50 -11.49 6.37
CA ILE A 51 9.17 -10.89 7.50
C ILE A 51 8.17 -10.05 8.32
N LEU A 52 7.35 -9.19 7.72
CA LEU A 52 6.29 -8.43 8.42
C LEU A 52 5.42 -9.29 9.35
N PRO A 53 4.84 -10.42 8.90
CA PRO A 53 4.05 -11.29 9.79
C PRO A 53 4.90 -11.98 10.85
N ALA A 54 6.19 -12.19 10.62
CA ALA A 54 7.10 -12.79 11.60
C ALA A 54 7.59 -11.82 12.69
N ARG A 55 7.60 -10.50 12.44
CA ARG A 55 8.13 -9.50 13.41
C ARG A 55 7.11 -8.81 14.29
N VAL A 56 5.80 -8.90 14.01
CA VAL A 56 4.80 -8.08 14.72
C VAL A 56 4.01 -8.91 15.75
N PRO A 57 4.27 -8.73 17.06
CA PRO A 57 3.22 -8.45 18.04
C PRO A 57 2.76 -6.98 17.94
N VAL A 58 1.49 -6.73 18.24
CA VAL A 58 0.60 -5.65 17.74
C VAL A 58 1.02 -4.17 18.00
N ASP A 59 2.11 -3.89 18.72
CA ASP A 59 2.26 -2.61 19.45
C ASP A 59 3.24 -1.57 18.86
N GLU A 60 3.96 -1.86 17.75
CA GLU A 60 4.86 -0.88 17.12
C GLU A 60 4.54 -0.64 15.63
N THR A 61 4.67 0.62 15.18
CA THR A 61 4.56 1.00 13.76
C THR A 61 5.69 0.37 12.95
N PRO A 62 5.42 -0.58 12.04
CA PRO A 62 6.46 -1.21 11.25
C PRO A 62 6.95 -0.21 10.19
N LEU A 63 8.11 0.39 10.44
CA LEU A 63 8.87 1.08 9.40
C LEU A 63 9.48 -0.01 8.52
N ILE A 64 9.11 -0.06 7.24
CA ILE A 64 9.77 -0.93 6.26
C ILE A 64 11.04 -0.19 5.79
N PRO A 65 12.25 -0.61 6.19
CA PRO A 65 13.48 -0.04 5.67
C PRO A 65 13.65 -0.42 4.20
N LEU A 66 13.30 0.51 3.31
CA LEU A 66 13.31 0.30 1.86
C LEU A 66 14.69 -0.14 1.33
N TYR A 67 15.76 0.37 1.93
CA TYR A 67 17.13 -0.01 1.60
C TYR A 67 17.44 -1.48 1.95
N GLU A 68 16.99 -1.98 3.10
CA GLU A 68 17.22 -3.37 3.50
C GLU A 68 16.43 -4.33 2.61
N ALA A 69 15.17 -4.01 2.34
CA ALA A 69 14.36 -4.76 1.39
C ALA A 69 15.04 -4.81 0.01
N TRP A 70 15.59 -3.69 -0.45
CA TRP A 70 16.36 -3.66 -1.71
C TRP A 70 17.58 -4.60 -1.68
N VAL A 71 18.38 -4.59 -0.60
CA VAL A 71 19.52 -5.51 -0.45
C VAL A 71 19.06 -6.97 -0.43
N LEU A 72 17.99 -7.28 0.30
CA LEU A 72 17.41 -8.63 0.36
C LEU A 72 16.99 -9.11 -1.03
N GLY A 73 16.34 -8.25 -1.80
CA GLY A 73 15.96 -8.53 -3.18
C GLY A 73 17.16 -8.75 -4.10
N LEU A 74 18.25 -8.00 -3.92
CA LEU A 74 19.49 -8.21 -4.68
C LEU A 74 20.11 -9.58 -4.37
N VAL A 75 20.18 -9.95 -3.09
CA VAL A 75 20.71 -11.26 -2.67
C VAL A 75 19.84 -12.39 -3.22
N PHE A 76 18.52 -12.28 -3.10
CA PHE A 76 17.59 -13.28 -3.63
C PHE A 76 17.71 -13.43 -5.15
N LEU A 77 17.76 -12.31 -5.89
CA LEU A 77 17.92 -12.33 -7.34
C LEU A 77 19.26 -12.95 -7.74
N LYS A 78 20.34 -12.60 -7.04
CA LYS A 78 21.68 -13.18 -7.25
C LYS A 78 21.68 -14.69 -7.06
N ILE A 79 21.08 -15.19 -5.98
CA ILE A 79 20.96 -16.63 -5.70
C ILE A 79 20.09 -17.30 -6.78
N SER A 80 18.95 -16.71 -7.11
CA SER A 80 18.02 -17.26 -8.10
C SER A 80 18.67 -17.43 -9.48
N VAL A 81 19.41 -16.42 -9.95
CA VAL A 81 20.15 -16.48 -11.21
C VAL A 81 21.25 -17.54 -11.15
N ARG A 82 21.97 -17.66 -10.02
CA ARG A 82 22.99 -18.71 -9.83
C ARG A 82 22.36 -20.10 -9.87
N CYS A 83 21.25 -20.32 -9.16
CA CYS A 83 20.54 -21.60 -9.16
C CYS A 83 20.01 -21.95 -10.56
N LEU A 84 19.50 -20.97 -11.30
CA LEU A 84 19.03 -21.13 -12.68
C LEU A 84 20.18 -21.54 -13.62
N LEU A 85 21.34 -20.88 -13.51
CA LEU A 85 22.52 -21.19 -14.33
C LEU A 85 23.15 -22.54 -13.97
N LEU A 86 23.17 -22.90 -12.68
CA LEU A 86 23.61 -24.21 -12.20
C LEU A 86 22.67 -25.35 -12.62
N GLY A 87 21.52 -25.04 -13.21
CA GLY A 87 20.59 -26.05 -13.72
C GLY A 87 19.75 -26.74 -12.64
N LEU A 88 19.63 -26.16 -11.44
CA LEU A 88 18.78 -26.73 -10.38
C LEU A 88 17.29 -26.80 -10.79
N LEU A 89 16.87 -25.93 -11.71
CA LEU A 89 15.51 -25.91 -12.28
C LEU A 89 15.38 -26.79 -13.54
N GLY A 90 16.40 -27.57 -13.86
CA GLY A 90 16.51 -28.37 -15.09
C GLY A 90 17.40 -27.70 -16.13
N ASN A 91 18.23 -28.50 -16.80
CA ASN A 91 19.20 -27.99 -17.77
C ASN A 91 18.57 -27.37 -19.03
N ASP A 92 17.37 -27.78 -19.41
CA ASP A 92 16.65 -27.29 -20.61
C ASP A 92 15.62 -26.20 -20.32
N HIS A 93 15.61 -25.68 -19.09
CA HIS A 93 14.61 -24.74 -18.63
C HIS A 93 14.59 -23.47 -19.51
N PRO A 94 13.42 -23.02 -20.00
CA PRO A 94 13.34 -21.92 -20.97
C PRO A 94 13.91 -20.61 -20.43
N TRP A 95 13.87 -20.39 -19.11
CA TRP A 95 14.49 -19.21 -18.50
C TRP A 95 16.01 -19.25 -18.56
N LYS A 96 16.63 -20.43 -18.42
CA LYS A 96 18.10 -20.56 -18.49
C LYS A 96 18.59 -20.07 -19.85
N ARG A 97 17.97 -20.55 -20.94
CA ARG A 97 18.25 -20.10 -22.32
C ARG A 97 18.04 -18.60 -22.52
N LYS A 98 16.99 -18.01 -21.92
CA LYS A 98 16.76 -16.55 -21.99
C LYS A 98 17.87 -15.76 -21.29
N PHE A 99 18.28 -16.19 -20.10
CA PHE A 99 19.36 -15.54 -19.34
C PHE A 99 20.73 -15.74 -19.99
N GLU A 100 21.02 -16.92 -20.53
CA GLU A 100 22.23 -17.19 -21.31
C GLU A 100 22.29 -16.30 -22.56
N ARG A 101 21.18 -16.12 -23.27
CA ARG A 101 21.10 -15.19 -24.41
C ARG A 101 21.36 -13.74 -23.99
N VAL A 102 20.80 -13.31 -22.85
CA VAL A 102 21.03 -11.96 -22.31
C VAL A 102 22.50 -11.78 -21.91
N GLY A 103 23.12 -12.80 -21.30
CA GLY A 103 24.53 -12.81 -20.91
C GLY A 103 25.48 -12.83 -22.11
N ALA A 104 25.18 -13.65 -23.12
CA ALA A 104 26.01 -13.81 -24.32
C ALA A 104 26.02 -12.56 -25.21
N ASN A 105 24.89 -11.85 -25.31
CA ASN A 105 24.83 -10.59 -26.07
C ASN A 105 25.53 -9.43 -25.34
N GLY A 106 25.76 -9.53 -24.04
CA GLY A 106 26.38 -8.50 -23.22
C GLY A 106 25.53 -7.23 -23.08
N PHE A 107 25.89 -6.35 -22.13
CA PHE A 107 25.08 -5.15 -21.83
C PHE A 107 24.94 -4.16 -23.00
N TRP A 108 25.90 -4.15 -23.92
CA TRP A 108 25.98 -3.18 -25.02
C TRP A 108 25.23 -3.60 -26.29
N ASN A 109 25.00 -4.91 -26.48
CA ASN A 109 24.32 -5.45 -27.67
C ASN A 109 23.01 -6.17 -27.30
N LEU A 110 22.43 -5.82 -26.15
CA LEU A 110 21.17 -6.36 -25.69
C LEU A 110 20.00 -5.80 -26.51
N ASP A 111 19.17 -6.72 -27.00
CA ASP A 111 17.87 -6.38 -27.57
C ASP A 111 16.96 -5.85 -26.44
N PHE A 112 16.95 -4.53 -26.23
CA PHE A 112 16.20 -3.87 -25.16
C PHE A 112 14.72 -4.29 -25.19
N THR A 113 14.07 -4.16 -26.34
CA THR A 113 12.64 -4.47 -26.51
C THR A 113 12.35 -5.94 -26.23
N TRP A 114 13.21 -6.85 -26.68
CA TRP A 114 13.03 -8.28 -26.45
C TRP A 114 13.22 -8.60 -24.96
N THR A 115 14.27 -8.09 -24.33
CA THR A 115 14.60 -8.32 -22.92
C THR A 115 13.53 -7.76 -22.00
N LEU A 116 13.10 -6.52 -22.25
CA LEU A 116 12.03 -5.89 -21.49
C LEU A 116 10.75 -6.75 -21.56
N ARG A 117 10.33 -7.17 -22.76
CA ARG A 117 9.06 -7.87 -22.96
C ARG A 117 9.08 -9.34 -22.56
N HIS A 118 10.21 -10.04 -22.71
CA HIS A 118 10.29 -11.50 -22.50
C HIS A 118 10.95 -11.91 -21.18
N VAL A 119 11.62 -10.97 -20.50
CA VAL A 119 12.32 -11.19 -19.23
C VAL A 119 11.76 -10.27 -18.17
N VAL A 120 11.83 -8.94 -18.34
CA VAL A 120 11.48 -8.02 -17.24
C VAL A 120 9.99 -7.97 -16.98
N LEU A 121 9.18 -7.75 -18.01
CA LEU A 121 7.73 -7.61 -17.91
C LEU A 121 7.04 -8.87 -17.34
N PRO A 122 7.36 -10.11 -17.76
CA PRO A 122 6.77 -11.29 -17.14
C PRO A 122 7.18 -11.45 -15.67
N VAL A 123 8.44 -11.16 -15.31
CA VAL A 123 8.88 -11.21 -13.90
C VAL A 123 8.16 -10.15 -13.07
N LEU A 124 8.02 -8.94 -13.61
CA LEU A 124 7.27 -7.86 -12.99
C LEU A 124 5.81 -8.26 -12.77
N CYS A 125 5.13 -8.77 -13.79
CA CYS A 125 3.75 -9.25 -13.68
C CYS A 125 3.60 -10.39 -12.66
N LEU A 126 4.54 -11.35 -12.63
CA LEU A 126 4.55 -12.42 -11.63
C LEU A 126 4.66 -11.85 -10.21
N PHE A 127 5.61 -10.95 -9.95
CA PHE A 127 5.75 -10.36 -8.63
C PHE A 127 4.58 -9.47 -8.23
N LEU A 128 4.05 -8.64 -9.14
CA LEU A 128 2.83 -7.87 -8.87
C LEU A 128 1.64 -8.78 -8.58
N SER A 129 1.41 -9.80 -9.40
CA SER A 129 0.30 -10.74 -9.17
C SER A 129 0.45 -11.56 -7.89
N LEU A 130 1.67 -11.75 -7.39
CA LEU A 130 1.91 -12.39 -6.10
C LEU A 130 1.74 -11.41 -4.92
N LEU A 131 2.06 -10.13 -5.12
CA LEU A 131 2.01 -9.09 -4.09
C LEU A 131 0.61 -8.52 -3.88
N LEU A 132 -0.16 -8.36 -4.96
CA LEU A 132 -1.48 -7.72 -4.93
C LEU A 132 -2.50 -8.52 -4.09
N PRO A 133 -2.73 -9.83 -4.31
CA PRO A 133 -3.74 -10.60 -3.59
C PRO A 133 -3.59 -10.59 -2.06
N PRO A 134 -2.42 -10.87 -1.46
CA PRO A 134 -2.29 -10.84 0.00
C PRO A 134 -2.46 -9.43 0.56
N TYR A 135 -1.99 -8.40 -0.16
CA TYR A 135 -2.18 -7.01 0.26
C TYR A 135 -3.66 -6.59 0.24
N PHE A 136 -4.37 -6.88 -0.84
CA PHE A 136 -5.80 -6.60 -0.95
C PHE A 136 -6.62 -7.42 0.04
N PHE A 137 -6.25 -8.69 0.28
CA PHE A 137 -6.95 -9.54 1.22
C PHE A 137 -6.80 -9.03 2.66
N SER A 138 -5.58 -8.66 3.08
CA SER A 138 -5.32 -8.09 4.41
C SER A 138 -6.14 -6.82 4.65
N LYS A 139 -6.13 -5.87 3.71
CA LYS A 139 -6.92 -4.63 3.81
C LYS A 139 -8.43 -4.89 3.81
N SER A 140 -8.88 -5.86 3.02
CA SER A 140 -10.30 -6.21 2.92
C SER A 140 -10.82 -6.84 4.21
N VAL A 141 -10.07 -7.78 4.79
CA VAL A 141 -10.42 -8.44 6.06
C VAL A 141 -10.44 -7.45 7.21
N GLU A 142 -9.43 -6.59 7.31
CA GLU A 142 -9.37 -5.53 8.32
C GLU A 142 -10.60 -4.62 8.23
N ARG A 143 -10.92 -4.12 7.03
CA ARG A 143 -12.07 -3.23 6.81
C ARG A 143 -13.41 -3.91 7.10
N LEU A 144 -13.58 -5.18 6.73
CA LEU A 144 -14.79 -5.94 7.06
C LEU A 144 -14.92 -6.19 8.56
N GLY A 145 -13.82 -6.51 9.24
CA GLY A 145 -13.78 -6.69 10.68
C GLY A 145 -14.18 -5.43 11.43
N TYR A 146 -13.65 -4.27 11.04
CA TYR A 146 -14.07 -2.97 11.60
C TYR A 146 -15.55 -2.67 11.38
N LEU A 147 -16.09 -2.95 10.18
CA LEU A 147 -17.51 -2.75 9.88
C LEU A 147 -18.39 -3.71 10.69
N TYR A 148 -17.99 -4.96 10.85
CA TYR A 148 -18.69 -5.94 11.68
C TYR A 148 -18.71 -5.50 13.15
N LEU A 149 -17.57 -5.10 13.72
CA LEU A 149 -17.48 -4.58 15.08
C LEU A 149 -18.34 -3.32 15.28
N ARG A 150 -18.35 -2.41 14.30
CA ARG A 150 -19.15 -1.18 14.35
C ARG A 150 -20.66 -1.42 14.36
N HIS A 151 -21.14 -2.42 13.62
CA HIS A 151 -22.57 -2.65 13.48
C HIS A 151 -23.13 -3.70 14.44
N VAL A 152 -22.30 -4.62 14.95
CA VAL A 152 -22.75 -5.74 15.80
C VAL A 152 -22.36 -5.56 17.27
N VAL A 153 -21.21 -4.94 17.56
CA VAL A 153 -20.65 -4.91 18.93
C VAL A 153 -20.80 -3.54 19.61
N LEU A 154 -20.82 -2.43 18.87
CA LEU A 154 -20.98 -1.10 19.46
C LEU A 154 -22.47 -0.72 19.60
N PRO A 155 -22.99 -0.48 20.82
CA PRO A 155 -24.33 0.07 20.98
C PRO A 155 -24.40 1.48 20.40
N ALA A 156 -25.53 1.83 19.77
CA ALA A 156 -25.77 3.17 19.24
C ALA A 156 -25.41 4.24 20.29
N PRO A 157 -24.79 5.36 19.90
CA PRO A 157 -24.46 6.42 20.85
C PRO A 157 -25.73 6.82 21.59
N SER A 158 -25.74 6.63 22.91
CA SER A 158 -26.86 7.06 23.76
C SER A 158 -27.09 8.54 23.49
N PRO A 159 -28.34 9.00 23.30
CA PRO A 159 -28.61 10.41 23.10
C PRO A 159 -27.96 11.20 24.24
N PRO A 160 -27.35 12.36 23.95
CA PRO A 160 -26.72 13.15 24.99
C PRO A 160 -27.75 13.41 26.10
N PRO A 161 -27.35 13.37 27.38
CA PRO A 161 -28.26 13.73 28.46
C PRO A 161 -28.80 15.12 28.15
N PHE A 162 -30.12 15.24 28.02
CA PHE A 162 -30.75 16.53 27.87
C PHE A 162 -30.25 17.42 29.02
N PRO A 163 -29.75 18.65 28.73
CA PRO A 163 -29.38 19.56 29.80
C PRO A 163 -30.61 19.76 30.69
N ALA A 164 -30.44 19.54 32.00
CA ALA A 164 -31.49 19.61 33.03
C ALA A 164 -32.04 21.03 33.26
N SER A 165 -32.00 21.89 32.25
CA SER A 165 -32.46 23.28 32.27
C SER A 165 -33.23 23.64 31.00
N SER A 166 -33.98 22.69 30.44
CA SER A 166 -35.01 23.03 29.45
C SER A 166 -36.24 23.60 30.19
N PRO A 167 -36.80 24.76 29.78
CA PRO A 167 -37.90 25.46 30.45
C PRO A 167 -39.25 24.70 30.46
N ALA A 168 -39.28 23.45 29.99
CA ALA A 168 -40.45 22.58 29.97
C ALA A 168 -40.97 22.22 31.38
N SER A 169 -40.15 22.32 32.43
CA SER A 169 -40.61 22.17 33.81
C SER A 169 -41.50 23.33 34.27
N SER A 170 -41.36 24.51 33.67
CA SER A 170 -42.21 25.69 33.95
C SER A 170 -43.57 25.62 33.27
N PHE A 171 -43.71 24.80 32.21
CA PHE A 171 -44.97 24.60 31.50
C PHE A 171 -45.87 23.59 32.22
N ALA A 172 -45.29 22.58 32.87
CA ALA A 172 -46.04 21.59 33.65
C ALA A 172 -46.72 22.20 34.90
N SER A 173 -46.16 23.27 35.49
CA SER A 173 -46.78 23.97 36.62
C SER A 173 -47.97 24.86 36.23
N TRP A 174 -48.14 25.19 34.95
CA TRP A 174 -49.25 26.01 34.45
C TRP A 174 -50.45 25.16 33.96
N LEU A 175 -50.22 23.91 33.58
CA LEU A 175 -51.23 23.01 32.99
C LEU A 175 -52.13 22.27 34.01
N LEU A 176 -51.86 22.37 35.32
CA LEU A 176 -52.67 21.74 36.37
C LEU A 176 -53.02 22.72 37.51
N PRO A 177 -53.95 23.68 37.31
CA PRO A 177 -54.54 24.40 38.42
C PRO A 177 -55.55 23.47 39.11
N GLY A 178 -55.22 22.95 40.30
CA GLY A 178 -56.25 22.40 41.19
C GLY A 178 -55.98 21.10 41.96
N MET A 179 -54.74 20.62 42.12
CA MET A 179 -54.47 19.41 42.93
C MET A 179 -53.46 19.66 44.06
N ARG A 180 -53.90 20.40 45.09
CA ARG A 180 -53.17 20.49 46.39
C ARG A 180 -53.70 19.39 47.32
N LYS A 181 -53.09 18.18 47.27
CA LYS A 181 -53.41 17.10 48.21
C LYS A 181 -52.46 17.16 49.42
N ASN A 182 -52.98 17.67 50.52
CA ASN A 182 -52.38 17.67 51.85
C ASN A 182 -52.23 16.21 52.33
N ARG A 183 -51.04 15.80 52.79
CA ARG A 183 -50.75 14.43 53.23
C ARG A 183 -50.28 14.45 54.69
N SER A 184 -51.23 14.56 55.61
CA SER A 184 -51.18 13.96 56.95
C SER A 184 -52.50 14.26 57.69
N GLY A 185 -53.35 13.25 57.84
CA GLY A 185 -54.30 13.18 58.98
C GLY A 185 -53.53 12.60 60.18
N MET A 186 -53.80 12.89 61.45
CA MET A 186 -54.91 13.48 62.21
C MET A 186 -54.35 13.76 63.65
N PRO A 187 -55.12 14.23 64.66
CA PRO A 187 -56.03 15.38 64.74
C PRO A 187 -55.71 16.32 65.94
N MET A 188 -56.29 17.53 65.88
CA MET A 188 -56.61 18.52 66.93
C MET A 188 -55.70 18.74 68.16
N SER A 189 -55.28 20.01 68.33
CA SER A 189 -55.54 20.75 69.57
C SER A 189 -55.84 22.21 69.25
N ALA A 190 -56.94 22.72 69.80
CA ALA A 190 -57.36 24.10 69.73
C ALA A 190 -56.92 24.83 70.99
N SER A 191 -56.16 25.92 70.85
CA SER A 191 -55.94 26.97 71.87
C SER A 191 -55.07 28.06 71.23
N SER A 192 -55.61 29.18 70.76
CA SER A 192 -56.04 30.38 71.50
C SER A 192 -54.89 31.30 71.91
N PHE A 193 -54.96 32.54 71.43
CA PHE A 193 -54.32 33.78 71.93
C PHE A 193 -52.78 33.82 71.79
N THR A 194 -52.15 34.88 71.29
CA THR A 194 -52.40 36.34 71.34
C THR A 194 -51.94 37.02 70.07
#